data_AF-A0A3M1EDD1-F1
#
_entry.id   AF-A0A3M1EDD1-F1
#
_cell.length_a   1.000
_cell.length_b   1.000
_cell.length_c   1.000
_cell.angle_alpha   90.00
_cell.angle_beta   90.00
_cell.angle_gamma   90.00
#
_symmetry.space_group_name_H-M   'P 1'
#
loop_
_entity.id
_entity.type
_entity.pdbx_description
1 polymer ?
#
loop_
_entity_poly.entity_id
_entity_poly.type
_entity_poly.pdbx_seq_one_letter_code
_entity_poly.pdbx_strand_id
1 'polypeptide(L)'
;MKRINLFAAVVLLVANLFAWANALQSATAPYVVEAVRDPEIVALLDYIRSGEHSGEAWEVTLTEREAEQTITWYLQRYPQIPFEHPRVTITPDYVAGEGDATIAGLRMHVSGRARITLKDGLPVVEILDLSLPFPRPIRQALEAEIQRQLRRADLLPVRFTAAEWGDGVVVVRGVIR
;
A
#
# COMPACT_ATOMS: atom_id res chain seq x y z
N MET A 1 -11.86 -0.05 58.38
CA MET A 1 -12.32 0.11 56.98
C MET A 1 -12.02 1.54 56.53
N LYS A 2 -11.02 1.74 55.65
CA LYS A 2 -10.64 3.07 55.15
C LYS A 2 -11.74 3.57 54.20
N ARG A 3 -12.42 4.66 54.55
CA ARG A 3 -13.30 5.39 53.63
C ARG A 3 -12.44 5.92 52.48
N ILE A 4 -12.45 5.23 51.35
CA ILE A 4 -11.91 5.76 50.10
C ILE A 4 -12.63 7.09 49.86
N ASN A 5 -11.88 8.18 49.85
CA ASN A 5 -12.42 9.52 49.73
C ASN A 5 -13.00 9.62 48.32
N LEU A 6 -14.33 9.53 48.19
CA LEU A 6 -15.06 9.49 46.92
C LEU A 6 -14.61 10.64 45.98
N PHE A 7 -14.26 11.77 46.58
CA PHE A 7 -13.71 12.93 45.89
C PHE A 7 -12.37 12.65 45.19
N ALA A 8 -11.47 11.91 45.84
CA ALA A 8 -10.19 11.51 45.25
C ALA A 8 -10.38 10.50 44.11
N ALA A 9 -11.35 9.59 44.23
CA ALA A 9 -11.68 8.63 43.17
C ALA A 9 -12.25 9.34 41.92
N VAL A 10 -13.12 10.34 42.11
CA VAL A 10 -13.68 11.15 41.02
C VAL A 10 -12.59 11.99 40.34
N VAL A 11 -11.71 12.63 41.12
CA VAL A 11 -10.58 13.40 40.57
C VAL A 11 -9.64 12.51 39.76
N LEU A 12 -9.34 11.30 40.23
CA LEU A 12 -8.51 10.34 39.49
C LEU A 12 -9.19 9.86 38.20
N LEU A 13 -10.50 9.64 38.21
CA LEU A 13 -11.25 9.27 37.01
C LEU A 13 -11.27 10.39 35.97
N VAL A 14 -11.50 11.63 36.40
CA VAL A 14 -11.48 12.81 35.51
C VAL A 14 -10.08 13.05 34.96
N ALA A 15 -9.04 12.95 35.78
CA ALA A 15 -7.65 13.07 35.33
C ALA A 15 -7.27 11.98 34.33
N ASN A 16 -7.73 10.74 34.55
CA ASN A 16 -7.53 9.64 33.61
C ASN A 16 -8.28 9.89 32.29
N LEU A 17 -9.56 10.27 32.35
CA LEU A 17 -10.34 10.63 31.15
C LEU A 17 -9.73 11.80 30.36
N PHE A 18 -9.20 12.81 31.05
CA PHE A 18 -8.53 13.95 30.42
C PHE A 18 -7.18 13.57 29.81
N ALA A 19 -6.45 12.64 30.43
CA ALA A 19 -5.23 12.07 29.86
C ALA A 19 -5.53 11.26 28.58
N TRP A 20 -6.60 10.45 28.57
CA TRP A 20 -7.06 9.74 27.37
C TRP A 20 -7.58 10.70 26.29
N ALA A 21 -8.31 11.75 26.65
CA ALA A 21 -8.80 12.76 25.72
C ALA A 21 -7.65 13.54 25.05
N ASN A 22 -6.60 13.91 25.81
CA ASN A 22 -5.40 14.51 25.24
C ASN A 22 -4.58 13.52 24.42
N ALA A 23 -4.48 12.26 24.83
CA ALA A 23 -3.83 11.22 24.03
C ALA A 23 -4.54 11.00 22.68
N LEU A 24 -5.88 11.02 22.68
CA LEU A 24 -6.71 10.96 21.48
C LEU A 24 -6.60 12.22 20.59
N GLN A 25 -6.41 13.40 21.17
CA GLN A 25 -6.15 14.65 20.42
C GLN A 25 -4.71 14.74 19.90
N SER A 26 -3.76 14.08 20.57
CA SER A 26 -2.37 13.93 20.10
C SER A 26 -2.19 12.85 19.04
N ALA A 27 -3.27 12.16 18.65
CA ALA A 27 -3.30 11.42 17.40
C ALA A 27 -3.10 12.44 16.27
N THR A 28 -1.85 12.56 15.84
CA THR A 28 -1.41 13.41 14.74
C THR A 28 -2.39 13.23 13.59
N ALA A 29 -2.83 14.34 12.97
CA ALA A 29 -3.70 14.27 11.81
C ALA A 29 -3.19 13.17 10.87
N PRO A 30 -4.04 12.22 10.44
CA PRO A 30 -3.59 11.07 9.70
C PRO A 30 -2.84 11.56 8.46
N TYR A 31 -1.74 10.90 8.13
CA TYR A 31 -0.97 11.24 6.95
C TYR A 31 -1.85 10.99 5.72
N VAL A 32 -2.16 12.07 5.01
CA VAL A 32 -3.02 12.05 3.83
C VAL A 32 -2.20 12.55 2.66
N VAL A 33 -2.17 11.75 1.61
CA VAL A 33 -1.57 12.08 0.32
C VAL A 33 -2.68 12.40 -0.67
N GLU A 34 -2.42 13.29 -1.61
CA GLU A 34 -3.36 13.61 -2.67
C GLU A 34 -3.58 12.40 -3.59
N ALA A 35 -4.83 12.16 -3.98
CA ALA A 35 -5.16 11.12 -4.94
C ALA A 35 -4.80 11.55 -6.36
N VAL A 36 -3.59 11.21 -6.80
CA VAL A 36 -3.12 11.49 -8.16
C VAL A 36 -2.83 10.17 -8.86
N ARG A 37 -3.40 10.01 -10.05
CA ARG A 37 -2.96 8.97 -10.97
C ARG A 37 -1.78 9.54 -11.75
N ASP A 38 -0.62 8.88 -11.64
CA ASP A 38 0.61 9.32 -12.27
C ASP A 38 0.39 9.67 -13.77
N PRO A 39 0.68 10.93 -14.20
CA PRO A 39 0.47 11.37 -15.57
C PRO A 39 1.29 10.62 -16.62
N GLU A 40 2.51 10.19 -16.29
CA GLU A 40 3.38 9.41 -17.18
C GLU A 40 2.76 8.02 -17.41
N ILE A 41 2.27 7.39 -16.35
CA ILE A 41 1.54 6.11 -16.45
C ILE A 41 0.26 6.28 -17.26
N VAL A 42 -0.47 7.39 -17.08
CA VAL A 42 -1.69 7.68 -17.87
C VAL A 42 -1.35 7.82 -19.35
N ALA A 43 -0.34 8.62 -19.69
CA ALA A 43 0.08 8.84 -21.07
C ALA A 43 0.54 7.53 -21.73
N LEU A 44 1.35 6.72 -21.03
CA LEU A 44 1.78 5.41 -21.50
C LEU A 44 0.58 4.49 -21.77
N LEU A 45 -0.38 4.42 -20.85
CA LEU A 45 -1.57 3.58 -21.02
C LEU A 45 -2.48 4.07 -22.15
N ASP A 46 -2.59 5.37 -22.37
CA ASP A 46 -3.38 5.92 -23.46
C ASP A 46 -2.69 5.70 -24.83
N TYR A 47 -1.36 5.82 -24.89
CA TYR A 47 -0.58 5.46 -26.08
C TYR A 47 -0.70 3.96 -26.40
N ILE A 48 -0.61 3.10 -25.39
CA ILE A 48 -0.85 1.66 -25.54
C ILE A 48 -2.25 1.38 -26.08
N ARG A 49 -3.28 2.10 -25.61
CA ARG A 49 -4.67 1.90 -26.06
C ARG A 49 -4.93 2.44 -27.47
N SER A 50 -4.14 3.40 -27.95
CA SER A 50 -4.33 3.94 -29.30
C SER A 50 -4.03 2.92 -30.39
N GLY A 51 -3.19 1.93 -30.08
CA GLY A 51 -2.74 0.92 -31.04
C GLY A 51 -1.74 1.47 -32.07
N GLU A 52 -1.26 2.71 -31.90
CA GLU A 52 -0.26 3.35 -32.78
C GLU A 52 1.18 2.93 -32.46
N HIS A 53 1.35 1.96 -31.57
CA HIS A 53 2.63 1.40 -31.19
C HIS A 53 3.09 0.29 -32.16
N SER A 54 4.40 0.16 -32.30
CA SER A 54 5.10 -0.74 -33.21
C SER A 54 6.25 -1.52 -32.53
N GLY A 55 6.12 -1.80 -31.23
CA GLY A 55 7.10 -2.57 -30.47
C GLY A 55 8.11 -1.71 -29.72
N GLU A 56 7.79 -0.44 -29.50
CA GLU A 56 8.67 0.52 -28.85
C GLU A 56 8.99 0.10 -27.42
N ALA A 57 10.21 0.43 -27.00
CA ALA A 57 10.60 0.35 -25.61
C ALA A 57 9.92 1.47 -24.81
N TRP A 58 9.60 1.17 -23.56
CA TRP A 58 9.08 2.14 -22.60
C TRP A 58 9.85 2.02 -21.29
N GLU A 59 9.89 3.13 -20.56
CA GLU A 59 10.46 3.26 -19.24
C GLU A 59 9.51 4.11 -18.41
N VAL A 60 9.31 3.74 -17.15
CA VAL A 60 8.57 4.52 -16.16
C VAL A 60 9.38 4.53 -14.87
N THR A 61 9.51 5.71 -14.28
CA THR A 61 10.07 5.85 -12.93
C THR A 61 8.93 6.09 -11.96
N LEU A 62 8.95 5.41 -10.81
CA LEU A 62 7.95 5.57 -9.77
C LEU A 62 8.64 5.78 -8.42
N THR A 63 8.36 6.91 -7.79
CA THR A 63 8.78 7.21 -6.42
C THR A 63 7.79 6.67 -5.40
N GLU A 64 8.21 6.59 -4.13
CA GLU A 64 7.31 6.27 -3.01
C GLU A 64 6.06 7.15 -2.99
N ARG A 65 6.24 8.47 -3.18
CA ARG A 65 5.13 9.43 -3.18
C ARG A 65 4.16 9.18 -4.32
N GLU A 66 4.65 8.95 -5.54
CA GLU A 66 3.78 8.67 -6.70
C GLU A 66 3.04 7.35 -6.53
N ALA A 67 3.67 6.35 -5.90
CA ALA A 67 3.02 5.10 -5.52
C ALA A 67 1.89 5.34 -4.51
N GLU A 68 2.15 6.11 -3.44
CA GLU A 68 1.14 6.49 -2.44
C GLU A 68 -0.03 7.26 -3.05
N GLN A 69 0.26 8.24 -3.93
CA GLN A 69 -0.74 9.01 -4.65
C GLN A 69 -1.61 8.11 -5.53
N THR A 70 -0.99 7.20 -6.28
CA THR A 70 -1.67 6.28 -7.19
C THR A 70 -2.52 5.26 -6.43
N ILE A 71 -2.01 4.74 -5.31
CA ILE A 71 -2.77 3.85 -4.42
C ILE A 71 -3.96 4.62 -3.82
N THR A 72 -3.75 5.86 -3.36
CA THR A 72 -4.83 6.69 -2.80
C THR A 72 -5.92 6.95 -3.84
N TRP A 73 -5.53 7.28 -5.08
CA TRP A 73 -6.46 7.41 -6.21
C TRP A 73 -7.26 6.12 -6.46
N TYR A 74 -6.59 4.97 -6.43
CA TYR A 74 -7.24 3.68 -6.61
C TYR A 74 -8.24 3.38 -5.48
N LEU A 75 -7.87 3.61 -4.22
CA LEU A 75 -8.74 3.38 -3.06
C LEU A 75 -9.98 4.27 -3.08
N GLN A 76 -9.85 5.54 -3.50
CA GLN A 76 -11.00 6.42 -3.70
C GLN A 76 -11.94 5.92 -4.81
N ARG A 77 -11.37 5.31 -5.86
CA ARG A 77 -12.15 4.73 -6.97
C ARG A 77 -12.90 3.46 -6.58
N TYR A 78 -12.42 2.76 -5.55
CA TYR A 78 -12.93 1.46 -5.07
C TYR A 78 -13.17 1.48 -3.55
N PRO A 79 -14.19 2.23 -3.06
CA PRO A 79 -14.44 2.44 -1.63
C PRO A 79 -14.84 1.15 -0.87
N GLN A 80 -15.10 0.06 -1.57
CA GLN A 80 -15.32 -1.26 -0.95
C GLN A 80 -14.03 -1.87 -0.38
N ILE A 81 -12.85 -1.34 -0.73
CA ILE A 81 -11.58 -1.78 -0.18
C ILE A 81 -11.40 -1.04 1.16
N PRO A 82 -11.41 -1.74 2.30
CA PRO A 82 -11.43 -1.09 3.61
C PRO A 82 -10.01 -0.75 4.05
N PHE A 83 -9.32 0.10 3.28
CA PHE A 83 -7.93 0.52 3.51
C PHE A 83 -7.73 2.01 3.19
N GLU A 84 -7.00 2.73 4.04
CA GLU A 84 -6.81 4.18 3.96
C GLU A 84 -5.38 4.58 4.37
N HIS A 85 -4.98 5.82 4.02
CA HIS A 85 -3.70 6.43 4.40
C HIS A 85 -2.48 5.57 4.01
N PRO A 86 -2.36 5.15 2.73
CA PRO A 86 -1.24 4.34 2.30
C PRO A 86 0.07 5.11 2.51
N ARG A 87 1.08 4.40 2.99
CA ARG A 87 2.47 4.82 2.96
C ARG A 87 3.31 3.72 2.35
N VAL A 88 4.28 4.11 1.54
CA VAL A 88 5.13 3.18 0.80
C VAL A 88 6.58 3.46 1.14
N THR A 89 7.35 2.38 1.34
CA THR A 89 8.81 2.46 1.38
C THR A 89 9.38 1.54 0.32
N ILE A 90 10.27 2.07 -0.52
CA ILE A 90 10.95 1.33 -1.58
C ILE A 90 12.43 1.24 -1.20
N THR A 91 12.95 0.02 -1.19
CA THR A 91 14.37 -0.26 -0.99
C THR A 91 14.86 -1.20 -2.09
N PRO A 92 16.17 -1.36 -2.27
CA PRO A 92 16.74 -2.34 -3.19
C PRO A 92 16.29 -3.79 -2.91
N ASP A 93 15.96 -4.12 -1.66
CA ASP A 93 15.70 -5.49 -1.22
C ASP A 93 14.20 -5.84 -1.10
N TYR A 94 13.37 -4.84 -0.82
CA TYR A 94 11.93 -4.99 -0.58
C TYR A 94 11.14 -3.70 -0.78
N VAL A 95 9.84 -3.86 -0.97
CA VAL A 95 8.84 -2.80 -0.85
C VAL A 95 8.02 -3.02 0.41
N ALA A 96 7.86 -1.99 1.23
CA ALA A 96 6.96 -1.98 2.36
C ALA A 96 5.73 -1.12 2.07
N GLY A 97 4.59 -1.52 2.61
CA GLY A 97 3.37 -0.74 2.61
C GLY A 97 2.74 -0.75 4.00
N GLU A 98 2.25 0.40 4.44
CA GLU A 98 1.48 0.53 5.68
C GLU A 98 0.25 1.44 5.48
N GLY A 99 -0.71 1.35 6.39
CA GLY A 99 -1.92 2.17 6.39
C GLY A 99 -2.95 1.64 7.37
N ASP A 100 -4.16 2.20 7.32
CA ASP A 100 -5.24 1.82 8.22
C ASP A 100 -6.26 0.95 7.51
N ALA A 101 -6.57 -0.22 8.06
CA ALA A 101 -7.61 -1.10 7.54
C ALA A 101 -8.81 -1.18 8.48
N THR A 102 -10.01 -1.35 7.93
CA THR A 102 -11.22 -1.66 8.70
C THR A 102 -11.62 -3.12 8.52
N ILE A 103 -11.39 -3.95 9.54
CA ILE A 103 -11.67 -5.39 9.50
C ILE A 103 -12.75 -5.70 10.55
N ALA A 104 -13.88 -6.25 10.11
CA ALA A 104 -15.03 -6.55 10.99
C ALA A 104 -15.47 -5.34 11.86
N GLY A 105 -15.40 -4.12 11.31
CA GLY A 105 -15.75 -2.87 11.99
C GLY A 105 -14.65 -2.32 12.93
N LEU A 106 -13.52 -3.00 13.06
CA LEU A 106 -12.38 -2.54 13.84
C LEU A 106 -11.36 -1.85 12.91
N ARG A 107 -11.03 -0.59 13.23
CA ARG A 107 -9.94 0.13 12.57
C ARG A 107 -8.61 -0.29 13.20
N MET A 108 -7.67 -0.73 12.38
CA MET A 108 -6.36 -1.16 12.82
C MET A 108 -5.29 -0.75 11.82
N HIS A 109 -4.13 -0.37 12.35
CA HIS A 109 -2.97 -0.11 11.52
C HIS A 109 -2.39 -1.43 11.02
N VAL A 110 -2.24 -1.57 9.70
CA VAL A 110 -1.69 -2.74 9.04
C VAL A 110 -0.45 -2.36 8.27
N SER A 111 0.53 -3.26 8.24
CA SER A 111 1.73 -3.10 7.45
C SER A 111 2.19 -4.43 6.88
N GLY A 112 2.98 -4.37 5.83
CA GLY A 112 3.52 -5.54 5.16
C GLY A 112 4.79 -5.21 4.41
N ARG A 113 5.61 -6.24 4.20
CA ARG A 113 6.80 -6.18 3.36
C ARG A 113 6.75 -7.28 2.32
N ALA A 114 7.05 -6.93 1.09
CA ALA A 114 7.12 -7.88 0.00
C ALA A 114 8.38 -7.64 -0.82
N ARG A 115 8.92 -8.73 -1.36
CA ARG A 115 9.92 -8.67 -2.42
C ARG A 115 9.22 -8.84 -3.75
N ILE A 116 9.53 -7.95 -4.69
CA ILE A 116 8.99 -8.01 -6.05
C ILE A 116 10.15 -8.30 -6.99
N THR A 117 10.05 -9.39 -7.72
CA THR A 117 11.05 -9.79 -8.72
C THR A 117 10.39 -9.94 -10.08
N LEU A 118 11.18 -9.84 -11.15
CA LEU A 118 10.72 -10.12 -12.50
C LEU A 118 11.13 -11.53 -12.91
N LYS A 119 10.16 -12.36 -13.30
CA LYS A 119 10.40 -13.71 -13.82
C LYS A 119 9.67 -13.87 -15.15
N ASP A 120 10.42 -14.20 -16.20
CA ASP A 120 9.90 -14.40 -17.56
C ASP A 120 9.16 -13.17 -18.15
N GLY A 121 9.41 -11.98 -17.60
CA GLY A 121 8.73 -10.73 -17.98
C GLY A 121 7.43 -10.46 -17.20
N LEU A 122 7.20 -11.19 -16.10
CA LEU A 122 6.07 -10.98 -15.18
C LEU A 122 6.52 -10.68 -13.76
N PRO A 123 5.81 -9.80 -13.04
CA PRO A 123 6.08 -9.56 -11.64
C PRO A 123 5.70 -10.79 -10.78
N VAL A 124 6.60 -11.18 -9.90
CA VAL A 124 6.43 -12.20 -8.88
C VAL A 124 6.59 -11.55 -7.51
N VAL A 125 5.61 -11.78 -6.63
CA VAL A 125 5.57 -11.19 -5.28
C VAL A 125 5.79 -12.27 -4.24
N GLU A 126 6.77 -12.06 -3.37
CA GLU A 126 7.05 -12.86 -2.18
C GLU A 126 6.71 -12.03 -0.95
N ILE A 127 5.78 -12.48 -0.10
CA ILE A 127 5.44 -11.77 1.14
C ILE A 127 6.46 -12.13 2.22
N LEU A 128 7.31 -11.16 2.55
CA LEU A 128 8.32 -11.31 3.61
C LEU A 128 7.65 -11.25 4.98
N ASP A 129 6.77 -10.27 5.18
CA ASP A 129 6.21 -9.96 6.49
C ASP A 129 4.83 -9.29 6.40
N LEU A 130 4.00 -9.49 7.42
CA LEU A 130 2.69 -8.86 7.59
C LEU A 130 2.47 -8.59 9.08
N SER A 131 1.97 -7.41 9.42
CA SER A 131 1.64 -7.06 10.81
C SER A 131 0.48 -7.88 11.36
N LEU A 132 -0.39 -8.39 10.47
CA LEU A 132 -1.48 -9.27 10.84
C LEU A 132 -0.96 -10.70 11.02
N PRO A 133 -1.23 -11.36 12.17
CA PRO A 133 -0.78 -12.71 12.43
C PRO A 133 -1.64 -13.73 11.69
N PHE A 134 -1.51 -13.76 10.36
CA PHE A 134 -2.18 -14.76 9.55
C PHE A 134 -1.51 -16.14 9.71
N PRO A 135 -2.27 -17.22 9.96
CA PRO A 135 -1.77 -18.58 9.84
C PRO A 135 -1.15 -18.81 8.47
N ARG A 136 -0.09 -19.64 8.40
CA ARG A 136 0.62 -19.95 7.13
C ARG A 136 -0.30 -20.27 5.94
N PRO A 137 -1.37 -21.08 6.08
CA PRO A 137 -2.27 -21.35 4.95
C PRO A 137 -2.95 -20.10 4.37
N ILE A 138 -3.28 -19.11 5.21
CA ILE A 138 -3.89 -17.86 4.76
C ILE A 138 -2.86 -16.99 4.03
N ARG A 139 -1.63 -16.91 4.53
CA ARG A 139 -0.53 -16.20 3.84
C ARG A 139 -0.30 -16.77 2.44
N GLN A 140 -0.23 -18.10 2.32
CA GLN A 140 -0.07 -18.77 1.03
C GLN A 140 -1.24 -18.53 0.08
N ALA A 141 -2.48 -18.51 0.60
CA ALA A 141 -3.65 -18.19 -0.21
C ALA A 141 -3.62 -16.73 -0.71
N LEU A 142 -3.16 -15.79 0.12
CA LEU A 142 -2.99 -14.38 -0.24
C LEU A 142 -1.93 -14.22 -1.33
N GLU A 143 -0.75 -14.83 -1.17
CA GLU A 143 0.31 -14.87 -2.20
C GLU A 143 -0.21 -15.44 -3.53
N ALA A 144 -0.94 -16.56 -3.46
CA ALA A 144 -1.49 -17.20 -4.65
C ALA A 144 -2.53 -16.32 -5.38
N GLU A 145 -3.35 -15.59 -4.63
CA GLU A 145 -4.32 -14.66 -5.20
C GLU A 145 -3.65 -13.41 -5.79
N ILE A 146 -2.67 -12.82 -5.09
CA ILE A 146 -1.86 -11.72 -5.62
C ILE A 146 -1.20 -12.16 -6.93
N GLN A 147 -0.56 -13.33 -6.94
CA GLN A 147 0.07 -13.84 -8.16
C GLN A 147 -0.95 -14.11 -9.28
N ARG A 148 -2.17 -14.55 -8.95
CA ARG A 148 -3.25 -14.73 -9.93
C ARG A 148 -3.68 -13.42 -10.55
N GLN A 149 -3.76 -12.35 -9.77
CA GLN A 149 -4.09 -11.02 -10.27
C GLN A 149 -2.94 -10.46 -11.11
N LEU A 150 -1.69 -10.65 -10.69
CA LEU A 150 -0.50 -10.22 -11.44
C LEU A 150 -0.33 -10.96 -12.76
N ARG A 151 -0.73 -12.24 -12.85
CA ARG A 151 -0.79 -12.95 -14.14
C ARG A 151 -1.75 -12.31 -15.14
N ARG A 152 -2.72 -11.50 -14.71
CA ARG A 152 -3.52 -10.71 -15.66
C ARG A 152 -2.68 -9.65 -16.38
N ALA A 153 -1.49 -9.31 -15.87
CA ALA A 153 -0.53 -8.50 -16.59
C ALA A 153 -0.07 -9.15 -17.91
N ASP A 154 -0.17 -10.47 -18.07
CA ASP A 154 0.10 -11.14 -19.36
C ASP A 154 -0.85 -10.70 -20.48
N LEU A 155 -2.05 -10.26 -20.10
CA LEU A 155 -3.06 -9.74 -21.04
C LEU A 155 -2.80 -8.29 -21.42
N LEU A 156 -1.88 -7.60 -20.74
CA LEU A 156 -1.50 -6.27 -21.14
C LEU A 156 -0.71 -6.38 -22.45
N PRO A 157 -0.90 -5.43 -23.37
CA PRO A 157 -0.11 -5.34 -24.60
C PRO A 157 1.31 -4.79 -24.30
N VAL A 158 1.89 -5.15 -23.16
CA VAL A 158 3.26 -4.81 -22.78
C VAL A 158 3.97 -6.03 -22.22
N ARG A 159 5.29 -6.05 -22.34
CA ARG A 159 6.16 -7.00 -21.68
C ARG A 159 7.20 -6.26 -20.88
N PHE A 160 7.28 -6.56 -19.58
CA PHE A 160 8.33 -6.05 -18.72
C PHE A 160 9.67 -6.72 -19.09
N THR A 161 10.72 -5.92 -19.15
CA THR A 161 12.09 -6.37 -19.45
C THR A 161 13.02 -6.18 -18.27
N ALA A 162 12.78 -5.16 -17.43
CA ALA A 162 13.55 -4.92 -16.21
C ALA A 162 12.71 -4.20 -15.15
N ALA A 163 13.09 -4.39 -13.89
CA ALA A 163 12.65 -3.59 -12.75
C ALA A 163 13.86 -3.38 -11.83
N GLU A 164 14.29 -2.14 -11.68
CA GLU A 164 15.44 -1.73 -10.87
C GLU A 164 14.95 -0.99 -9.64
N TRP A 165 15.21 -1.56 -8.47
CA TRP A 165 14.79 -1.02 -7.17
C TRP A 165 15.95 -0.23 -6.56
N GLY A 166 15.71 1.04 -6.30
CA GLY A 166 16.62 1.93 -5.58
C GLY A 166 16.05 2.35 -4.22
N ASP A 167 16.76 3.25 -3.54
CA ASP A 167 16.26 3.85 -2.31
C ASP A 167 15.18 4.90 -2.64
N GLY A 168 13.92 4.57 -2.33
CA GLY A 168 12.76 5.44 -2.53
C GLY A 168 12.20 5.49 -3.96
N VAL A 169 12.74 4.69 -4.89
CA VAL A 169 12.39 4.73 -6.31
C VAL A 169 12.47 3.36 -6.95
N VAL A 170 11.62 3.11 -7.94
CA VAL A 170 11.72 1.98 -8.86
C VAL A 170 11.71 2.47 -10.29
N VAL A 171 12.59 1.92 -11.13
CA VAL A 171 12.58 2.14 -12.58
C VAL A 171 12.15 0.86 -13.26
N VAL A 172 11.05 0.92 -14.00
CA VAL A 172 10.47 -0.22 -14.71
C VAL A 172 10.60 0.00 -16.21
N ARG A 173 11.09 -1.02 -16.91
CA ARG A 173 11.28 -0.99 -18.36
C ARG A 173 10.53 -2.13 -19.03
N GLY A 174 10.16 -1.90 -20.28
CA GLY A 174 9.52 -2.93 -21.09
C GLY A 174 9.48 -2.59 -22.57
N VAL A 175 8.71 -3.40 -23.29
CA VAL A 175 8.34 -3.18 -24.69
C VAL A 175 6.83 -3.28 -24.84
N ILE A 176 6.26 -2.53 -25.77
CA ILE A 176 4.85 -2.67 -26.17
C ILE A 176 4.74 -3.84 -27.16
N ARG A 177 3.65 -4.60 -27.14
CA ARG A 177 3.42 -5.77 -28.02
C ARG A 177 2.50 -5.42 -29.18
#